data_AF-A0A5E7HXM0-F1
#
_entry.id   AF-A0A5E7HXM0-F1
#
_cell.length_a   1.000
_cell.length_b   1.000
_cell.length_c   1.000
_cell.angle_alpha   90.00
_cell.angle_beta   90.00
_cell.angle_gamma   90.00
#
_symmetry.space_group_name_H-M   'P 1'
#
loop_
_entity.id
_entity.type
_entity.pdbx_description
1 polymer ?
#
loop_
_entity_poly.entity_id
_entity_poly.type
_entity_poly.pdbx_seq_one_letter_code
_entity_poly.pdbx_strand_id
1 'polypeptide(L)'
;MNSNIKGAGLQELYDALLRLVNNKPERVEKGTSISFRTVALEAGKDPSLIRKDREIYAPLIADIEHYAAIQKEKSAKKNGQVTELKARNAQLRNEVERIEELWKAALARELFLLDQIDEYEQRWKKHTNVVDFVPNGSSINH
;
A
#
# COMPACT_ATOMS: atom_id res chain seq x y z
N MET A 1 -28.48 0.58 50.28
CA MET A 1 -28.23 -0.77 49.74
C MET A 1 -29.28 -1.03 48.66
N ASN A 2 -28.92 -0.93 47.38
CA ASN A 2 -29.87 -1.15 46.28
C ASN A 2 -29.52 -2.42 45.53
N SER A 3 -30.03 -3.52 46.06
CA SER A 3 -30.15 -4.81 45.41
C SER A 3 -31.20 -4.72 44.29
N ASN A 4 -30.76 -4.38 43.08
CA ASN A 4 -31.49 -4.69 41.85
C ASN A 4 -30.53 -5.23 40.77
N ILE A 5 -29.75 -6.25 41.15
CA ILE A 5 -28.88 -6.99 40.23
C ILE A 5 -29.70 -8.15 39.65
N LYS A 6 -30.75 -7.84 38.90
CA LYS A 6 -31.40 -8.79 37.99
C LYS A 6 -31.02 -8.35 36.57
N GLY A 7 -29.99 -8.99 36.00
CA GLY A 7 -29.60 -8.85 34.60
C GLY A 7 -29.12 -7.45 34.19
N ALA A 8 -28.05 -6.94 34.82
CA ALA A 8 -27.49 -5.63 34.51
C ALA A 8 -26.99 -5.54 33.05
N GLY A 9 -27.83 -5.07 32.14
CA GLY A 9 -27.46 -4.65 30.78
C GLY A 9 -26.61 -5.64 29.98
N LEU A 10 -26.70 -6.95 30.25
CA LEU A 10 -25.85 -7.95 29.60
C LEU A 10 -26.04 -7.93 28.07
N GLN A 11 -27.28 -7.74 27.63
CA GLN A 11 -27.60 -7.54 26.23
C GLN A 11 -26.92 -6.30 25.65
N GLU A 12 -26.92 -5.17 26.38
CA GLU A 12 -26.24 -3.94 25.93
C GLU A 12 -24.72 -4.15 25.77
N LEU A 13 -24.11 -4.99 26.61
CA LEU A 13 -22.70 -5.37 26.51
C LEU A 13 -22.45 -6.27 25.29
N TYR A 14 -23.35 -7.20 24.99
CA TYR A 14 -23.28 -8.03 23.79
C TYR A 14 -23.47 -7.20 22.51
N ASP A 15 -24.42 -6.28 22.51
CA ASP A 15 -24.65 -5.35 21.39
C ASP A 15 -23.42 -4.46 21.17
N ALA A 16 -22.81 -3.97 22.26
CA ALA A 16 -21.56 -3.22 22.22
C ALA A 16 -20.40 -4.05 21.66
N LEU A 17 -20.26 -5.31 22.06
CA LEU A 17 -19.27 -6.23 21.49
C LEU A 17 -19.48 -6.41 19.99
N LEU A 18 -20.72 -6.64 19.54
CA LEU A 18 -21.04 -6.78 18.12
C LEU A 18 -20.75 -5.50 17.32
N ARG A 19 -21.01 -4.32 17.88
CA ARG A 19 -20.62 -3.03 17.27
C ARG A 19 -19.11 -2.94 17.07
N LEU A 20 -18.33 -3.32 18.07
CA LEU A 20 -16.86 -3.31 17.99
C LEU A 20 -16.32 -4.32 16.98
N VAL A 21 -16.85 -5.54 16.98
CA VAL A 21 -16.48 -6.60 16.02
C VAL A 21 -16.75 -6.15 14.58
N ASN A 22 -17.87 -5.46 14.36
CA ASN A 22 -18.25 -4.92 13.04
C ASN A 22 -17.59 -3.56 12.72
N ASN A 23 -16.70 -3.06 13.59
CA ASN A 23 -16.04 -1.76 13.46
C ASN A 23 -17.02 -0.58 13.27
N LYS A 24 -18.18 -0.65 13.94
CA LYS A 24 -19.20 0.41 14.00
C LYS A 24 -19.44 0.86 15.46
N PRO A 25 -18.41 1.31 16.19
CA PRO A 25 -18.61 1.86 17.53
C PRO A 25 -19.38 3.17 17.49
N GLU A 26 -20.17 3.41 18.53
CA GLU A 26 -20.96 4.62 18.75
C GLU A 26 -20.31 5.54 19.80
N ARG A 27 -19.62 4.98 20.80
CA ARG A 27 -19.07 5.74 21.95
C ARG A 27 -17.55 5.73 22.02
N VAL A 28 -16.91 4.67 21.53
CA VAL A 28 -15.44 4.61 21.41
C VAL A 28 -14.95 4.91 20.00
N GLU A 29 -13.67 5.22 19.87
CA GLU A 29 -13.07 5.49 18.57
C GLU A 29 -13.07 4.24 17.65
N LYS A 30 -13.19 4.46 16.35
CA LYS A 30 -13.10 3.40 15.34
C LYS A 30 -11.71 2.77 15.34
N GLY A 31 -11.65 1.44 15.25
CA GLY A 31 -10.39 0.69 15.31
C GLY A 31 -9.83 0.48 16.71
N THR A 32 -10.54 0.89 17.77
CA THR A 32 -10.15 0.57 19.15
C THR A 32 -10.03 -0.95 19.37
N SER A 33 -9.06 -1.37 20.18
CA SER A 33 -8.89 -2.79 20.52
C SER A 33 -10.07 -3.31 21.37
N ILE A 34 -10.56 -4.49 21.02
CA ILE A 34 -11.60 -5.19 21.78
C ILE A 34 -11.00 -5.66 23.11
N SER A 35 -11.60 -5.21 24.21
CA SER A 35 -11.22 -5.54 25.58
C SER A 35 -12.43 -5.37 26.50
N PHE A 36 -12.39 -5.93 27.71
CA PHE A 36 -13.49 -5.76 28.68
C PHE A 36 -13.80 -4.29 28.94
N ARG A 37 -12.74 -3.48 29.08
CA ARG A 37 -12.85 -2.03 29.33
C ARG A 37 -13.55 -1.31 28.17
N THR A 38 -13.17 -1.63 26.94
CA THR A 38 -13.69 -0.94 25.74
C THR A 38 -15.11 -1.37 25.42
N VAL A 39 -15.46 -2.64 25.65
CA VAL A 39 -16.85 -3.12 25.55
C VAL A 39 -17.75 -2.44 26.58
N ALA A 40 -17.30 -2.31 27.84
CA ALA A 40 -18.05 -1.60 28.87
C ALA A 40 -18.24 -0.12 28.55
N LEU A 41 -17.19 0.57 28.06
CA LEU A 41 -17.27 1.97 27.62
C LEU A 41 -18.20 2.14 26.42
N GLU A 42 -18.18 1.22 25.47
CA GLU A 42 -19.06 1.21 24.30
C GLU A 42 -20.54 0.98 24.68
N ALA A 43 -20.80 0.20 25.74
CA ALA A 43 -22.11 0.09 26.36
C ALA A 43 -22.44 1.28 27.30
N GLY A 44 -21.51 2.23 27.48
CA GLY A 44 -21.56 3.36 28.43
C GLY A 44 -21.85 2.93 29.85
N LYS A 45 -21.26 1.82 30.23
CA LYS A 45 -21.19 1.34 31.60
C LYS A 45 -19.83 1.69 32.19
N ASP A 46 -19.72 1.49 33.50
CA ASP A 46 -18.45 1.62 34.20
C ASP A 46 -17.40 0.66 33.60
N PRO A 47 -16.15 1.10 33.33
CA PRO A 47 -15.12 0.28 32.72
C PRO A 47 -14.73 -0.96 33.53
N SER A 48 -15.01 -0.98 34.83
CA SER A 48 -14.78 -2.10 35.74
C SER A 48 -16.03 -2.95 35.98
N LEU A 49 -17.11 -2.75 35.22
CA LEU A 49 -18.36 -3.51 35.37
C LEU A 49 -18.19 -5.01 35.05
N ILE A 50 -17.48 -5.32 33.96
CA ILE A 50 -17.19 -6.69 33.52
C ILE A 50 -16.04 -7.21 34.36
N ARG A 51 -16.35 -8.05 35.35
CA ARG A 51 -15.37 -8.68 36.24
C ARG A 51 -15.45 -10.20 36.17
N LYS A 52 -14.28 -10.84 36.27
CA LYS A 52 -14.11 -12.30 36.18
C LYS A 52 -14.71 -13.08 37.37
N ASP A 53 -14.86 -12.43 38.51
CA ASP A 53 -15.45 -13.03 39.73
C ASP A 53 -16.97 -13.20 39.65
N ARG A 54 -17.63 -12.63 38.63
CA ARG A 54 -19.07 -12.70 38.44
C ARG A 54 -19.40 -13.70 37.33
N GLU A 55 -19.94 -14.87 37.70
CA GLU A 55 -20.28 -15.95 36.78
C GLU A 55 -21.21 -15.52 35.63
N ILE A 56 -22.09 -14.54 35.87
CA ILE A 56 -23.00 -14.00 34.83
C ILE A 56 -22.26 -13.45 33.60
N TYR A 57 -21.00 -12.98 33.77
CA TYR A 57 -20.19 -12.46 32.66
C TYR A 57 -19.27 -13.51 32.07
N ALA A 58 -19.18 -14.72 32.61
CA ALA A 58 -18.26 -15.74 32.11
C ALA A 58 -18.44 -16.04 30.61
N PRO A 59 -19.68 -16.17 30.07
CA PRO A 59 -19.88 -16.35 28.63
C PRO A 59 -19.39 -15.15 27.82
N LEU A 60 -19.77 -13.93 28.25
CA LEU A 60 -19.38 -12.69 27.59
C LEU A 60 -17.86 -12.50 27.57
N ILE A 61 -17.18 -12.83 28.68
CA ILE A 61 -15.72 -12.73 28.79
C ILE A 61 -15.05 -13.65 27.77
N ALA A 62 -15.53 -14.89 27.63
CA ALA A 62 -15.02 -15.83 26.64
C ALA A 62 -15.20 -15.30 25.20
N ASP A 63 -16.37 -14.74 24.89
CA ASP A 63 -16.64 -14.14 23.58
C ASP A 63 -15.72 -12.93 23.31
N ILE A 64 -15.54 -12.05 24.30
CA ILE A 64 -14.63 -10.89 24.18
C ILE A 64 -13.19 -11.35 23.93
N GLU A 65 -12.70 -12.32 24.69
CA GLU A 65 -11.33 -12.85 24.52
C GLU A 65 -11.17 -13.48 23.12
N HIS A 66 -12.16 -14.24 22.64
CA HIS A 66 -12.18 -14.82 21.30
C HIS A 66 -12.12 -13.75 20.19
N TYR A 67 -12.99 -12.73 20.24
CA TYR A 67 -13.00 -11.68 19.22
C TYR A 67 -11.77 -10.77 19.30
N ALA A 68 -11.22 -10.53 20.49
CA ALA A 68 -9.97 -9.81 20.67
C ALA A 68 -8.79 -10.54 20.01
N ALA A 69 -8.73 -11.88 20.15
CA ALA A 69 -7.71 -12.70 19.48
C ALA A 69 -7.82 -12.61 17.95
N ILE A 70 -9.04 -12.72 17.40
CA ILE A 70 -9.29 -12.57 15.95
C ILE A 70 -8.88 -11.19 15.45
N GLN A 71 -9.21 -10.12 16.19
CA GLN A 71 -8.85 -8.75 15.81
C GLN A 71 -7.33 -8.57 15.78
N LYS A 72 -6.62 -9.13 16.76
CA LYS A 72 -5.15 -9.09 16.83
C LYS A 72 -4.50 -9.84 15.67
N GLU A 73 -5.00 -11.02 15.33
CA GLU A 73 -4.51 -11.80 14.19
C GLU A 73 -4.72 -11.07 12.86
N LYS A 74 -5.92 -10.51 12.63
CA LYS A 74 -6.21 -9.70 11.44
C LYS A 74 -5.29 -8.48 11.34
N SER A 75 -5.04 -7.80 12.45
CA SER A 75 -4.16 -6.64 12.50
C SER A 75 -2.71 -7.01 12.22
N ALA A 76 -2.22 -8.14 12.75
CA ALA A 76 -0.88 -8.63 12.49
C ALA A 76 -0.67 -8.99 11.00
N LYS A 77 -1.63 -9.70 10.39
CA LYS A 77 -1.61 -10.02 8.95
C LYS A 77 -1.60 -8.76 8.08
N LYS A 78 -2.46 -7.79 8.40
CA LYS A 78 -2.53 -6.52 7.67
C LYS A 78 -1.22 -5.74 7.78
N ASN A 79 -0.62 -5.67 8.97
CA ASN A 79 0.64 -4.97 9.17
C ASN A 79 1.79 -5.63 8.40
N GLY A 80 1.87 -6.97 8.41
CA GLY A 80 2.84 -7.73 7.61
C GLY A 80 2.72 -7.43 6.11
N GLN A 81 1.50 -7.46 5.58
CA GLN A 81 1.25 -7.14 4.18
C GLN A 81 1.63 -5.69 3.84
N VAL A 82 1.34 -4.73 4.72
CA VAL A 82 1.72 -3.33 4.52
C VAL A 82 3.25 -3.17 4.49
N THR A 83 3.98 -3.88 5.36
CA THR A 83 5.45 -3.83 5.36
C THR A 83 6.04 -4.41 4.07
N GLU A 84 5.51 -5.53 3.60
CA GLU A 84 5.93 -6.15 2.35
C GLU A 84 5.66 -5.25 1.14
N LEU A 85 4.45 -4.66 1.07
CA LEU A 85 4.09 -3.73 0.00
C LEU A 85 4.98 -2.48 -0.01
N LYS A 86 5.34 -1.95 1.17
CA LYS A 86 6.27 -0.83 1.28
C LYS A 86 7.67 -1.19 0.77
N ALA A 87 8.19 -2.36 1.14
CA ALA A 87 9.48 -2.84 0.66
C ALA A 87 9.49 -3.00 -0.86
N ARG A 88 8.43 -3.60 -1.42
CA ARG A 88 8.28 -3.75 -2.87
C ARG A 88 8.18 -2.40 -3.59
N ASN A 89 7.46 -1.43 -3.02
CA ASN A 89 7.37 -0.09 -3.59
C ASN A 89 8.74 0.61 -3.63
N ALA A 90 9.54 0.48 -2.56
CA ALA A 90 10.89 1.02 -2.52
C ALA A 90 11.79 0.39 -3.59
N GLN A 91 11.72 -0.93 -3.76
CA GLN A 91 12.47 -1.63 -4.82
C GLN A 91 12.07 -1.16 -6.22
N LEU A 92 10.77 -1.02 -6.49
CA LEU A 92 10.27 -0.54 -7.78
C LEU A 92 10.71 0.89 -8.07
N ARG A 93 10.74 1.77 -7.06
CA ARG A 93 11.23 3.14 -7.22
C ARG A 93 12.69 3.18 -7.62
N ASN A 94 13.53 2.42 -6.90
CA ASN A 94 14.95 2.32 -7.22
C ASN A 94 15.18 1.76 -8.63
N GLU A 95 14.36 0.80 -9.06
CA GLU A 95 14.47 0.23 -10.41
C GLU A 95 14.05 1.23 -11.49
N VAL A 96 13.00 2.01 -11.26
CA VAL A 96 12.59 3.09 -12.17
C VAL A 96 13.69 4.14 -12.29
N GLU A 97 14.26 4.60 -11.18
CA GLU A 97 15.37 5.55 -11.17
C GLU A 97 16.57 5.01 -11.96
N ARG A 98 16.96 3.74 -11.70
CA ARG A 98 18.05 3.07 -12.43
C ARG A 98 17.79 2.99 -13.94
N ILE A 99 16.58 2.63 -14.34
CA ILE A 99 16.21 2.56 -15.76
C ILE A 99 16.23 3.95 -16.38
N GLU A 100 15.74 4.97 -15.68
CA GLU A 100 15.75 6.35 -16.16
C GLU A 100 17.18 6.87 -16.38
N GLU A 101 18.09 6.59 -15.45
CA GLU A 101 19.51 6.93 -15.59
C GLU A 101 20.15 6.23 -16.80
N LEU A 102 19.93 4.93 -16.95
CA LEU A 102 20.46 4.16 -18.08
C LEU A 102 19.90 4.65 -19.42
N TRP A 103 18.61 4.97 -19.45
CA TRP A 103 17.94 5.50 -20.63
C TRP A 103 18.50 6.87 -21.01
N LYS A 104 18.62 7.80 -20.05
CA LYS A 104 19.24 9.11 -20.28
C LYS A 104 20.69 8.98 -20.78
N ALA A 105 21.46 8.06 -20.20
CA ALA A 105 22.83 7.80 -20.62
C ALA A 105 22.91 7.21 -22.04
N ALA A 106 21.98 6.33 -22.41
CA ALA A 106 21.88 5.79 -23.77
C ALA A 106 21.52 6.88 -24.79
N LEU A 107 20.49 7.67 -24.48
CA LEU A 107 20.05 8.77 -25.33
C LEU A 107 21.16 9.80 -25.55
N ALA A 108 21.91 10.16 -24.51
CA ALA A 108 23.05 11.08 -24.63
C ALA A 108 24.14 10.53 -25.56
N ARG A 109 24.44 9.22 -25.48
CA ARG A 109 25.40 8.57 -26.39
C ARG A 109 24.89 8.59 -27.84
N GLU A 110 23.62 8.30 -28.06
CA GLU A 110 23.02 8.32 -29.40
C GLU A 110 23.06 9.72 -30.02
N LEU A 111 22.70 10.75 -29.27
CA LEU A 111 22.78 12.14 -29.74
C LEU A 111 24.22 12.54 -30.10
N PHE A 112 25.19 12.17 -29.28
CA PHE A 112 26.60 12.45 -29.55
C PHE A 112 27.11 11.71 -30.80
N LEU A 113 26.70 10.46 -31.00
CA LEU A 113 27.05 9.70 -32.21
C LEU A 113 26.44 10.32 -33.48
N LEU A 114 25.20 10.80 -33.41
CA LEU A 114 24.57 11.51 -34.53
C LEU A 114 25.32 12.79 -34.89
N ASP A 115 25.73 13.57 -33.87
CA ASP A 115 26.53 14.79 -34.06
C ASP A 115 27.87 14.48 -34.73
N GLN A 116 28.59 13.46 -34.24
CA GLN A 116 29.84 13.01 -34.87
C GLN A 116 29.63 12.57 -36.32
N ILE A 117 28.56 11.82 -36.62
CA ILE A 117 28.25 11.39 -37.99
C ILE A 117 28.02 12.61 -38.88
N ASP A 118 27.25 13.61 -38.44
CA ASP A 118 27.02 14.84 -39.21
C ASP A 118 28.33 15.59 -39.46
N GLU A 119 29.19 15.74 -38.44
CA GLU A 119 30.52 16.33 -38.61
C GLU A 119 31.36 15.57 -39.65
N TYR A 120 31.37 14.24 -39.59
CA TYR A 120 32.09 13.41 -40.56
C TYR A 120 31.51 13.57 -41.96
N GLU A 121 30.20 13.55 -42.13
CA GLU A 121 29.54 13.77 -43.42
C GLU A 121 29.88 15.15 -44.01
N GLN A 122 29.85 16.21 -43.20
CA GLN A 122 30.22 17.55 -43.62
C GLN A 122 31.69 17.63 -44.05
N ARG A 123 32.59 17.00 -43.28
CA ARG A 123 34.02 16.93 -43.63
C ARG A 123 34.24 16.13 -44.91
N TRP A 124 33.52 15.03 -45.10
CA TRP A 124 33.58 14.23 -46.31
C TRP A 124 33.13 15.06 -47.52
N LYS A 125 31.97 15.74 -47.45
CA LYS A 125 31.49 16.63 -48.51
C LYS A 125 32.51 17.69 -48.93
N LYS A 126 33.32 18.21 -48.00
CA LYS A 126 34.37 19.20 -48.28
C LYS A 126 35.60 18.65 -49.01
N HIS A 127 35.92 17.36 -48.83
CA HIS A 127 37.13 16.73 -49.41
C HIS A 127 36.81 15.83 -50.60
N THR A 128 35.53 15.60 -50.86
CA THR A 128 35.03 14.74 -51.93
C THR A 128 34.64 15.61 -53.12
N ASN A 129 35.52 15.71 -54.12
CA ASN A 129 35.19 16.24 -55.45
C ASN A 129 34.64 15.11 -56.33
N VAL A 130 33.62 14.40 -55.84
CA VAL A 130 32.98 13.31 -56.59
C VAL A 130 32.05 13.96 -57.60
N VAL A 131 32.53 13.96 -58.84
CA VAL A 131 31.68 14.11 -60.01
C VAL A 131 30.97 12.76 -60.18
N ASP A 132 29.65 12.75 -60.31
CA ASP A 132 28.94 11.54 -60.72
C ASP A 132 29.63 11.01 -61.99
N PHE A 133 30.07 9.75 -61.96
CA PHE A 133 30.58 9.10 -63.17
C PHE A 133 29.38 8.93 -64.12
N VAL A 134 29.18 9.91 -65.00
CA VAL A 134 28.31 9.75 -66.17
C VAL A 134 29.13 8.91 -67.16
N PRO A 135 28.74 7.67 -67.48
CA PRO A 135 29.46 6.89 -68.47
C PRO A 135 29.39 7.64 -69.80
N ASN A 136 30.54 8.05 -70.35
CA ASN A 136 30.62 8.59 -71.69
C ASN A 136 30.22 7.49 -72.69
N GLY A 137 28.93 7.41 -73.02
CA GLY A 137 28.42 6.36 -73.91
C GLY A 137 26.92 6.31 -74.16
N SER A 138 26.11 7.24 -73.67
CA SER A 138 24.71 7.33 -74.11
C SER A 138 24.53 8.48 -75.09
N SER A 139 25.09 8.31 -76.30
CA SER A 139 24.60 9.06 -77.45
C SER A 139 23.17 8.62 -77.73
N ILE A 140 22.27 9.57 -77.53
CA ILE A 140 20.91 9.60 -78.09
C ILE A 140 21.01 9.29 -79.59
N ASN A 141 20.09 8.47 -80.11
CA ASN A 141 19.48 8.71 -81.42
C ASN A 141 18.06 8.11 -81.43
N HIS A 142 17.16 8.88 -82.07
CA HIS A 142 15.74 8.67 -82.31
C HIS A 142 15.38 7.33 -82.96
#